data_AF-A0A7G5M4D4-F1
#
_entry.id   AF-A0A7G5M4D4-F1
#
_cell.length_a   1.000
_cell.length_b   1.000
_cell.length_c   1.000
_cell.angle_alpha   90.00
_cell.angle_beta   90.00
_cell.angle_gamma   90.00
#
_symmetry.space_group_name_H-M   'P 1'
#
loop_
_entity.id
_entity.type
_entity.pdbx_description
1 polymer ?
#
loop_
_entity_poly.entity_id
_entity_poly.type
_entity_poly.pdbx_seq_one_letter_code
_entity_poly.pdbx_strand_id
1 'polypeptide(L)'
;ATLSLSKQGPGTVTAADIRTDHNVEIINGDHVICHLTKDTALNMRLKIERGFGYQPAAASRNPDEETRTIGRLMLDASFSPVRRVAYAVEAARVEQRTDLDKLVIDIETNGTIDAEEAVRTAADILSDQLSVFGDFTHRDRGAAKPAASGVDPVLLRPIDDLELTVRSANCLKAESIYYIGDLIQKTEVELL
;
A
#
# COMPACT_ATOMS: atom_id res chain seq x y z
N ALA A 1 1.81 1.33 20.60
CA ALA A 1 0.48 1.95 20.77
C ALA A 1 -0.30 1.18 21.82
N THR A 2 -1.25 1.81 22.51
CA THR A 2 -2.09 1.14 23.52
C THR A 2 -3.55 1.32 23.14
N LEU A 3 -4.24 0.23 22.80
CA LEU A 3 -5.65 0.25 22.48
C LEU A 3 -6.49 -0.21 23.67
N SER A 4 -7.76 0.16 23.66
CA SER A 4 -8.72 -0.28 24.68
C SER A 4 -9.94 -0.94 24.04
N LEU A 5 -10.38 -2.05 24.61
CA LEU A 5 -11.62 -2.71 24.24
C LEU A 5 -12.55 -2.69 25.45
N SER A 6 -13.79 -2.25 25.23
CA SER A 6 -14.83 -2.18 26.26
C SER A 6 -16.16 -2.62 25.65
N LYS A 7 -16.74 -3.70 26.20
CA LYS A 7 -18.05 -4.21 25.78
C LYS A 7 -18.86 -4.60 27.02
N GLN A 8 -20.17 -4.34 26.98
CA GLN A 8 -21.10 -4.68 28.05
C GLN A 8 -22.33 -5.38 27.48
N GLY A 9 -22.87 -6.34 28.24
CA GLY A 9 -24.07 -7.08 27.89
C GLY A 9 -23.78 -8.35 27.06
N PRO A 10 -24.79 -9.22 26.88
CA PRO A 10 -24.62 -10.46 26.13
C PRO A 10 -24.40 -10.18 24.64
N GLY A 11 -23.44 -10.89 24.02
CA GLY A 11 -23.13 -10.76 22.60
C GLY A 11 -21.71 -11.20 22.23
N THR A 12 -21.44 -11.22 20.92
CA THR A 12 -20.12 -11.49 20.37
C THR A 12 -19.25 -10.24 20.45
N VAL A 13 -18.02 -10.39 20.93
CA VAL A 13 -16.99 -9.35 20.94
C VAL A 13 -16.11 -9.54 19.72
N THR A 14 -16.04 -8.52 18.87
CA THR A 14 -15.29 -8.53 17.61
C THR A 14 -14.14 -7.52 17.65
N ALA A 15 -13.19 -7.62 16.71
CA ALA A 15 -12.10 -6.66 16.58
C ALA A 15 -12.61 -5.25 16.24
N ALA A 16 -13.78 -5.12 15.63
CA ALA A 16 -14.44 -3.82 15.40
C ALA A 16 -14.86 -3.11 16.69
N ASP A 17 -14.97 -3.81 17.82
CA ASP A 17 -15.29 -3.21 19.13
C ASP A 17 -14.06 -2.58 19.82
N ILE A 18 -12.87 -2.69 19.21
CA ILE A 18 -11.65 -2.09 19.74
C ILE A 18 -11.65 -0.59 19.44
N ARG A 19 -11.40 0.24 20.46
CA ARG A 19 -11.17 1.67 20.28
C ARG A 19 -9.76 1.88 19.73
N THR A 20 -9.69 2.29 18.47
CA THR A 20 -8.45 2.59 17.76
C THR A 20 -8.06 4.06 17.92
N ASP A 21 -6.76 4.33 17.86
CA ASP A 21 -6.21 5.68 17.70
C ASP A 21 -6.01 6.00 16.21
N HIS A 22 -5.79 7.27 15.85
CA HIS A 22 -5.53 7.72 14.48
C HIS A 22 -4.35 7.02 13.77
N ASN A 23 -3.44 6.40 14.53
CA ASN A 23 -2.23 5.76 14.01
C ASN A 23 -2.36 4.23 13.87
N VAL A 24 -3.51 3.66 14.24
CA VAL A 24 -3.72 2.20 14.23
C VAL A 24 -5.00 1.87 13.47
N GLU A 25 -4.85 1.05 12.44
CA GLU A 25 -5.94 0.55 11.63
C GLU A 25 -6.11 -0.96 11.84
N ILE A 26 -7.36 -1.40 11.96
CA ILE A 26 -7.71 -2.81 12.08
C ILE A 26 -8.31 -3.25 10.74
N ILE A 27 -7.59 -4.11 10.03
CA ILE A 27 -8.00 -4.59 8.71
C ILE A 27 -9.10 -5.66 8.82
N ASN A 28 -9.01 -6.55 9.81
CA ASN A 28 -9.93 -7.67 10.03
C ASN A 28 -10.93 -7.38 11.16
N GLY A 29 -11.84 -6.43 10.94
CA GLY A 29 -12.82 -6.01 11.95
C GLY A 29 -13.82 -7.08 12.40
N ASP A 30 -14.07 -8.09 11.56
CA ASP A 30 -14.96 -9.22 11.81
C ASP A 30 -14.36 -10.30 12.72
N HIS A 31 -13.07 -10.19 13.04
CA HIS A 31 -12.38 -11.18 13.85
C HIS A 31 -13.00 -11.29 15.25
N VAL A 32 -13.53 -12.48 15.57
CA VAL A 32 -14.15 -12.77 16.86
C VAL A 32 -13.08 -12.98 17.92
N ILE A 33 -13.16 -12.22 19.00
CA ILE A 33 -12.23 -12.30 20.15
C ILE A 33 -12.81 -13.24 21.22
N CYS A 34 -14.06 -12.99 21.65
CA CYS A 34 -14.74 -13.79 22.67
C CYS A 34 -16.26 -13.57 22.65
N HIS A 35 -16.98 -14.24 23.56
CA HIS A 35 -18.43 -14.13 23.70
C HIS A 35 -18.80 -13.80 25.15
N LEU A 36 -19.72 -12.85 25.33
CA LEU A 36 -20.31 -12.53 26.62
C LEU A 36 -21.69 -13.19 26.70
N THR A 37 -21.91 -14.07 27.67
CA THR A 37 -23.15 -14.85 27.82
C THR A 37 -24.13 -14.27 28.82
N LYS A 38 -23.67 -13.36 29.68
CA LYS A 38 -24.45 -12.71 30.74
C LYS A 38 -24.26 -11.20 30.66
N ASP A 39 -25.03 -10.47 31.46
CA ASP A 39 -24.82 -9.03 31.64
C ASP A 39 -23.54 -8.77 32.45
N THR A 40 -22.42 -8.83 31.76
CA THR A 40 -21.07 -8.59 32.30
C THR A 40 -20.36 -7.58 31.42
N ALA A 41 -19.39 -6.88 31.99
CA ALA A 41 -18.54 -5.93 31.28
C ALA A 41 -17.15 -6.52 31.08
N LEU A 42 -16.65 -6.47 29.85
CA LEU A 42 -15.27 -6.81 29.50
C LEU A 42 -14.52 -5.52 29.21
N ASN A 43 -13.44 -5.28 29.97
CA ASN A 43 -12.53 -4.16 29.76
C ASN A 43 -11.11 -4.70 29.66
N MET A 44 -10.43 -4.43 28.55
CA MET A 44 -9.04 -4.85 28.35
C MET A 44 -8.23 -3.74 27.67
N ARG A 45 -6.94 -3.68 28.00
CA ARG A 45 -5.95 -2.83 27.31
C ARG A 45 -4.99 -3.71 26.54
N LEU A 46 -4.78 -3.38 25.28
CA LEU A 46 -3.90 -4.10 24.37
C LEU A 46 -2.68 -3.24 24.07
N LYS A 47 -1.49 -3.80 24.24
CA LYS A 47 -0.25 -3.15 23.80
C LYS A 47 0.10 -3.68 22.42
N ILE A 48 0.24 -2.77 21.46
CA ILE A 48 0.60 -3.10 20.07
C ILE A 48 1.99 -2.54 19.80
N GLU A 49 2.84 -3.39 19.26
CA GLU A 49 4.21 -3.08 18.89
C GLU A 49 4.45 -3.43 17.43
N ARG A 50 5.36 -2.69 16.79
CA ARG A 50 5.87 -3.04 15.46
C ARG A 50 7.21 -3.71 15.64
N GLY A 51 7.42 -4.83 14.97
CA GLY A 51 8.63 -5.63 15.06
C GLY A 51 8.82 -6.45 13.80
N PHE A 52 9.82 -7.34 13.82
CA PHE A 52 10.16 -8.20 12.71
C PHE A 52 10.12 -9.66 13.14
N GLY A 53 9.59 -10.53 12.28
CA GLY A 53 9.57 -11.98 12.50
C GLY A 53 8.68 -12.40 13.67
N TYR A 54 9.22 -13.28 14.51
CA TYR A 54 8.52 -13.87 15.65
C TYR A 54 9.31 -13.60 16.93
N GLN A 55 8.62 -13.10 17.95
CA GLN A 55 9.20 -12.88 19.28
C GLN A 55 8.39 -13.67 20.32
N PRO A 56 8.99 -14.66 20.98
CA PRO A 56 8.31 -15.36 22.06
C PRO A 56 8.14 -14.45 23.27
N ALA A 57 7.05 -14.61 24.00
CA ALA A 57 6.68 -13.86 25.19
C ALA A 57 7.77 -13.90 26.27
N ALA A 58 8.52 -15.00 26.33
CA ALA A 58 9.64 -15.17 27.24
C ALA A 58 10.84 -14.26 26.89
N ALA A 59 11.09 -14.00 25.60
CA ALA A 59 12.18 -13.13 25.14
C ALA A 59 11.83 -11.64 25.25
N SER A 60 10.54 -11.31 25.27
CA SER A 60 10.05 -9.96 25.56
C SER A 60 10.17 -9.59 27.06
N ARG A 61 10.63 -10.53 27.90
CA ARG A 61 10.86 -10.27 29.34
C ARG A 61 12.13 -9.47 29.52
N ASN A 62 11.97 -8.17 29.79
CA ASN A 62 13.05 -7.38 30.34
C ASN A 62 13.29 -7.80 31.80
N PRO A 63 14.53 -8.16 32.20
CA PRO A 63 14.87 -8.46 33.59
C PRO A 63 14.60 -7.27 34.53
N ASP A 64 14.70 -6.04 34.00
CA ASP A 64 14.58 -4.78 34.74
C ASP A 64 13.13 -4.24 34.83
N GLU A 65 12.13 -4.89 34.20
CA GLU A 65 10.71 -4.55 34.47
C GLU A 65 10.30 -5.17 35.83
N GLU A 66 10.71 -4.50 36.90
CA GLU A 66 10.60 -4.88 38.32
C GLU A 66 9.14 -5.00 38.84
N THR A 67 8.13 -4.90 37.99
CA THR A 67 6.74 -5.03 38.44
C THR A 67 5.89 -5.76 37.42
N ARG A 68 5.81 -7.08 37.61
CA ARG A 68 4.66 -7.88 37.16
C ARG A 68 3.41 -7.32 37.84
N THR A 69 2.84 -6.26 37.29
CA THR A 69 1.52 -5.80 37.69
C THR A 69 0.56 -6.98 37.47
N ILE A 70 -0.03 -7.46 38.57
CA ILE A 70 -0.98 -8.55 38.55
C ILE A 70 -2.11 -8.14 37.59
N GLY A 71 -2.36 -8.96 36.57
CA GLY A 71 -3.33 -8.68 35.49
C GLY A 71 -2.72 -8.38 34.11
N ARG A 72 -1.39 -8.26 33.97
CA ARG A 72 -0.74 -8.19 32.65
C ARG A 72 -0.51 -9.59 32.07
N LEU A 73 -1.21 -9.91 30.99
CA LEU A 73 -1.02 -11.13 30.20
C LEU A 73 0.01 -10.87 29.10
N MET A 74 1.07 -11.68 29.05
CA MET A 74 2.09 -11.62 28.00
C MET A 74 1.78 -12.67 26.95
N LEU A 75 1.85 -12.28 25.68
CA LEU A 75 1.58 -13.15 24.53
C LEU A 75 2.79 -13.14 23.59
N ASP A 76 2.94 -14.20 22.82
CA ASP A 76 3.92 -14.26 21.73
C ASP A 76 3.52 -13.26 20.63
N ALA A 77 4.51 -12.59 20.05
CA ALA A 77 4.27 -11.61 18.99
C ALA A 77 4.72 -12.17 17.64
N SER A 78 3.74 -12.36 16.73
CA SER A 78 3.99 -12.69 15.33
C SER A 78 3.74 -11.44 14.48
N PHE A 79 4.80 -10.90 13.90
CA PHE A 79 4.75 -9.67 13.10
C PHE A 79 4.66 -9.94 11.60
N SER A 80 4.43 -11.20 11.19
CA SER A 80 4.38 -11.58 9.76
C SER A 80 3.01 -11.29 9.14
N PRO A 81 2.92 -10.38 8.16
CA PRO A 81 1.68 -10.16 7.41
C PRO A 81 1.47 -11.22 6.30
N VAL A 82 2.51 -11.95 5.93
CA VAL A 82 2.47 -13.02 4.91
C VAL A 82 2.21 -14.36 5.61
N ARG A 83 1.25 -15.13 5.08
CA ARG A 83 0.85 -16.45 5.60
C ARG A 83 1.50 -17.59 4.85
N ARG A 84 1.54 -17.50 3.51
CA ARG A 84 2.05 -18.57 2.65
C ARG A 84 2.75 -17.97 1.43
N VAL A 85 3.85 -18.60 1.04
CA VAL A 85 4.57 -18.32 -0.19
C VAL A 85 4.85 -19.64 -0.88
N ALA A 86 4.50 -19.74 -2.16
CA ALA A 86 4.89 -20.84 -3.02
C ALA A 86 5.60 -20.27 -4.26
N TYR A 87 6.52 -21.03 -4.84
CA TYR A 87 7.21 -20.63 -6.06
C TYR A 87 7.31 -21.80 -7.03
N ALA A 88 7.29 -21.47 -8.32
CA ALA A 88 7.53 -22.39 -9.41
C ALA A 88 8.41 -21.70 -10.47
N VAL A 89 9.29 -22.47 -11.08
CA VAL A 89 10.13 -22.01 -12.20
C VAL A 89 9.67 -22.74 -13.45
N GLU A 90 9.30 -21.97 -14.47
CA GLU A 90 8.78 -22.46 -15.74
C GLU A 90 9.66 -21.94 -16.88
N ALA A 91 9.81 -22.73 -17.95
CA ALA A 91 10.49 -22.24 -19.14
C ALA A 91 9.66 -21.14 -19.82
N ALA A 92 10.28 -19.99 -20.09
CA ALA A 92 9.65 -18.90 -20.80
C ALA A 92 10.24 -18.75 -22.19
N ARG A 93 9.33 -18.69 -23.18
CA ARG A 93 9.68 -18.23 -24.51
C ARG A 93 9.35 -16.75 -24.62
N VAL A 94 10.37 -15.91 -24.75
CA VAL A 94 10.22 -14.48 -25.03
C VAL A 94 10.63 -14.25 -26.47
N GLU A 95 9.63 -14.09 -27.34
CA GLU A 95 9.81 -13.94 -28.79
C GLU A 95 10.55 -15.15 -29.41
N GLN A 96 11.80 -14.94 -29.86
CA GLN A 96 12.66 -15.97 -30.43
C GLN A 96 13.67 -16.55 -29.42
N ARG A 97 13.72 -16.02 -28.18
CA ARG A 97 14.58 -16.54 -27.12
C ARG A 97 13.84 -17.61 -26.32
N THR A 98 14.45 -18.79 -26.22
CA THR A 98 13.92 -19.96 -25.50
C THR A 98 14.77 -20.35 -24.29
N ASP A 99 15.80 -19.57 -24.00
CA ASP A 99 16.79 -19.77 -22.93
C ASP A 99 16.47 -18.96 -21.66
N LEU A 100 15.23 -18.51 -21.51
CA LEU A 100 14.79 -17.72 -20.37
C LEU A 100 13.87 -18.54 -19.46
N ASP A 101 14.01 -18.31 -18.15
CA ASP A 101 13.16 -18.88 -17.13
C ASP A 101 12.19 -17.83 -16.58
N LYS A 102 10.96 -18.24 -16.27
CA LYS A 102 9.95 -17.46 -15.59
C LYS A 102 9.77 -17.97 -14.17
N LEU A 103 9.94 -17.06 -13.21
CA LEU A 103 9.64 -17.30 -11.81
C LEU A 103 8.20 -16.88 -11.52
N VAL A 104 7.38 -17.83 -11.08
CA VAL A 104 6.02 -17.60 -10.59
C VAL A 104 6.06 -17.71 -9.07
N ILE A 105 5.58 -16.68 -8.36
CA ILE A 105 5.51 -16.65 -6.90
C ILE A 105 4.05 -16.40 -6.51
N ASP A 106 3.46 -17.36 -5.80
CA ASP A 106 2.12 -17.24 -5.22
C ASP A 106 2.24 -16.83 -3.76
N ILE A 107 1.72 -15.65 -3.42
CA ILE A 107 1.81 -15.07 -2.08
C ILE A 107 0.41 -14.89 -1.51
N GLU A 108 0.21 -15.38 -0.29
CA GLU A 108 -1.02 -15.24 0.47
C GLU A 108 -0.75 -14.35 1.69
N THR A 109 -1.35 -13.15 1.72
CA THR A 109 -1.23 -12.20 2.83
C THR A 109 -2.50 -12.19 3.69
N ASN A 110 -2.40 -11.63 4.89
CA ASN A 110 -3.54 -11.41 5.78
C ASN A 110 -4.32 -10.10 5.49
N GLY A 111 -4.01 -9.43 4.38
CA GLY A 111 -4.62 -8.14 4.00
C GLY A 111 -3.94 -6.90 4.59
N THR A 112 -2.96 -7.03 5.50
CA THR A 112 -2.23 -5.86 6.04
C THR A 112 -1.30 -5.21 5.01
N ILE A 113 -0.81 -6.00 4.05
CA ILE A 113 0.06 -5.55 2.96
C ILE A 113 -0.36 -6.25 1.66
N ASP A 114 -0.22 -5.54 0.54
CA ASP A 114 -0.42 -6.13 -0.77
C ASP A 114 0.78 -7.03 -1.16
N ALA A 115 0.53 -8.05 -1.99
CA ALA A 115 1.57 -8.98 -2.40
C ALA A 115 2.69 -8.29 -3.18
N GLU A 116 2.36 -7.30 -4.03
CA GLU A 116 3.37 -6.53 -4.77
C GLU A 116 4.29 -5.75 -3.83
N GLU A 117 3.71 -5.07 -2.83
CA GLU A 117 4.45 -4.28 -1.87
C GLU A 117 5.32 -5.16 -0.96
N ALA A 118 4.82 -6.35 -0.59
CA ALA A 118 5.60 -7.35 0.12
C ALA A 118 6.82 -7.81 -0.69
N VAL A 119 6.68 -8.07 -2.00
CA VAL A 119 7.79 -8.46 -2.88
C VAL A 119 8.78 -7.30 -3.03
N ARG A 120 8.31 -6.07 -3.17
CA ARG A 120 9.17 -4.88 -3.27
C ARG A 120 10.02 -4.72 -2.01
N THR A 121 9.40 -4.82 -0.84
CA THR A 121 10.08 -4.73 0.46
C THR A 121 11.09 -5.87 0.62
N ALA A 122 10.75 -7.09 0.20
CA ALA A 122 11.66 -8.23 0.23
C ALA A 122 12.87 -8.04 -0.73
N ALA A 123 12.66 -7.48 -1.92
CA ALA A 123 13.71 -7.17 -2.88
C ALA A 123 14.66 -6.08 -2.38
N ASP A 124 14.12 -5.05 -1.70
CA ASP A 124 14.93 -4.02 -1.04
C ASP A 124 15.79 -4.64 0.06
N ILE A 125 15.20 -5.44 0.96
CA ILE A 125 15.95 -6.15 2.01
C ILE A 125 17.05 -7.03 1.41
N LEU A 126 16.73 -7.78 0.35
CA LEU A 126 17.71 -8.64 -0.32
C LEU A 126 18.87 -7.81 -0.90
N SER A 127 18.56 -6.69 -1.56
CA SER A 127 19.57 -5.78 -2.11
C SER A 127 20.47 -5.20 -1.02
N ASP A 128 19.89 -4.79 0.11
CA ASP A 128 20.64 -4.30 1.27
C ASP A 128 21.58 -5.37 1.84
N GLN A 129 21.14 -6.64 1.93
CA GLN A 129 21.99 -7.74 2.39
C GLN A 129 23.13 -8.06 1.39
N LEU A 130 22.87 -7.91 0.09
CA LEU A 130 23.85 -8.15 -0.98
C LEU A 130 24.91 -7.04 -1.09
N SER A 131 24.64 -5.84 -0.57
CA SER A 131 25.60 -4.72 -0.53
C SER A 131 26.92 -5.07 0.18
N VAL A 132 26.90 -6.06 1.07
CA VAL A 132 28.12 -6.57 1.75
C VAL A 132 29.09 -7.23 0.75
N PHE A 133 28.58 -7.76 -0.36
CA PHE A 133 29.39 -8.47 -1.37
C PHE A 133 29.83 -7.59 -2.56
N GLY A 134 29.40 -6.32 -2.63
CA GLY A 134 29.83 -5.36 -3.64
C GLY A 134 29.05 -4.03 -3.56
N ASP A 135 29.57 -2.97 -4.17
CA ASP A 135 28.89 -1.66 -4.28
C ASP A 135 27.70 -1.75 -5.25
N PHE A 136 26.64 -2.43 -4.83
CA PHE A 136 25.32 -2.27 -5.41
C PHE A 136 24.80 -0.92 -4.91
N THR A 137 25.17 0.16 -5.61
CA THR A 137 24.65 1.48 -5.31
C THR A 137 23.14 1.39 -5.27
N HIS A 138 22.55 1.77 -4.12
CA HIS A 138 21.11 1.93 -3.96
C HIS A 138 20.59 2.57 -5.24
N ARG A 139 19.77 1.85 -5.99
CA ARG A 139 18.92 2.53 -6.97
C ARG A 139 18.08 3.47 -6.13
N ASP A 140 18.44 4.75 -6.16
CA ASP A 140 17.63 5.84 -5.61
C ASP A 140 16.19 5.48 -5.93
N ARG A 141 15.36 5.36 -4.87
CA ARG A 141 13.93 5.14 -5.00
C ARG A 141 13.47 6.12 -6.06
N GLY A 142 13.23 5.61 -7.28
CA GLY A 142 12.78 6.45 -8.37
C GLY A 142 11.59 7.21 -7.82
N ALA A 143 11.73 8.53 -7.75
CA ALA A 143 10.74 9.40 -7.13
C ALA A 143 9.36 8.91 -7.56
N ALA A 144 8.46 8.69 -6.61
CA ALA A 144 7.09 8.31 -6.89
C ALA A 144 6.65 9.10 -8.11
N LYS A 145 6.32 8.41 -9.22
CA LYS A 145 5.90 9.04 -10.46
C LYS A 145 4.94 10.15 -10.03
N PRO A 146 5.26 11.44 -10.23
CA PRO A 146 4.32 12.46 -9.86
C PRO A 146 3.03 12.10 -10.57
N ALA A 147 1.96 11.90 -9.80
CA ALA A 147 0.62 11.77 -10.36
C ALA A 147 0.52 12.86 -11.41
N ALA A 148 0.20 12.50 -12.66
CA ALA A 148 0.21 13.41 -13.78
C ALA A 148 -0.80 14.53 -13.51
N SER A 149 -0.35 15.55 -12.80
CA SER A 149 -1.05 16.79 -12.58
C SER A 149 -0.68 17.68 -13.75
N GLY A 150 -1.62 17.80 -14.67
CA GLY A 150 -1.69 18.96 -15.54
C GLY A 150 -1.71 18.63 -17.02
N VAL A 151 -2.88 18.89 -17.59
CA VAL A 151 -3.21 19.01 -19.03
C VAL A 151 -3.48 17.67 -19.72
N ASP A 152 -4.75 17.47 -20.08
CA ASP A 152 -5.21 16.38 -20.96
C ASP A 152 -4.40 16.44 -22.28
N PRO A 153 -3.76 15.34 -22.73
CA PRO A 153 -2.94 15.33 -23.95
C PRO A 153 -3.69 15.79 -25.20
N VAL A 154 -5.03 15.83 -25.18
CA VAL A 154 -5.84 16.41 -26.25
C VAL A 154 -5.64 17.92 -26.40
N LEU A 155 -5.39 18.65 -25.31
CA LEU A 155 -5.23 20.11 -25.32
C LEU A 155 -3.92 20.57 -25.97
N LEU A 156 -2.92 19.67 -26.04
CA LEU A 156 -1.63 19.90 -26.70
C LEU A 156 -1.63 19.52 -28.18
N ARG A 157 -2.75 19.02 -28.72
CA ARG A 157 -2.85 18.69 -30.14
C ARG A 157 -2.93 19.97 -30.99
N PRO A 158 -2.27 20.00 -32.16
CA PRO A 158 -2.35 21.12 -33.08
C PRO A 158 -3.75 21.22 -33.69
N ILE A 159 -4.17 22.44 -34.03
CA ILE A 159 -5.49 22.71 -34.62
C ILE A 159 -5.67 22.07 -36.02
N ASP A 160 -4.57 21.73 -36.70
CA ASP A 160 -4.57 21.07 -38.01
C ASP A 160 -5.19 19.66 -37.98
N ASP A 161 -5.16 19.00 -36.81
CA ASP A 161 -5.72 17.67 -36.62
C ASP A 161 -7.26 17.68 -36.49
N LEU A 162 -7.89 18.86 -36.42
CA LEU A 162 -9.33 19.02 -36.24
C LEU A 162 -10.12 19.00 -37.57
N GLU A 163 -9.48 18.59 -38.68
CA GLU A 163 -10.06 18.45 -40.03
C GLU A 163 -10.84 19.68 -40.55
N LEU A 164 -10.39 20.89 -40.19
CA LEU A 164 -11.01 22.14 -40.64
C LEU A 164 -10.67 22.45 -42.10
N THR A 165 -11.47 23.32 -42.73
CA THR A 165 -11.15 23.81 -44.07
C THR A 165 -9.83 24.60 -44.07
N VAL A 166 -9.09 24.53 -45.18
CA VAL A 166 -7.78 25.20 -45.33
C VAL A 166 -7.84 26.70 -45.04
N ARG A 167 -8.99 27.34 -45.32
CA ARG A 167 -9.19 28.77 -45.00
C ARG A 167 -9.34 28.98 -43.49
N SER A 168 -10.16 28.17 -42.83
CA SER A 168 -10.41 28.28 -41.38
C SER A 168 -9.15 28.02 -40.55
N ALA A 169 -8.36 26.99 -40.90
CA ALA A 169 -7.11 26.68 -40.20
C ALA A 169 -6.07 27.82 -40.33
N ASN A 170 -5.97 28.44 -41.50
CA ASN A 170 -5.06 29.56 -41.71
C ASN A 170 -5.53 30.85 -41.01
N CYS A 171 -6.83 31.10 -40.92
CA CYS A 171 -7.37 32.21 -40.13
C CYS A 171 -7.04 32.04 -38.64
N LEU A 172 -7.22 30.84 -38.08
CA LEU A 172 -6.91 30.57 -36.67
C LEU A 172 -5.40 30.72 -36.36
N LYS A 173 -4.53 30.27 -37.27
CA LYS A 173 -3.08 30.47 -37.15
C LYS A 173 -2.68 31.95 -37.23
N ALA A 174 -3.35 32.75 -38.07
CA ALA A 174 -3.08 34.18 -38.19
C ALA A 174 -3.39 34.93 -36.88
N GLU A 175 -4.43 34.51 -36.15
CA GLU A 175 -4.79 35.01 -34.82
C GLU A 175 -3.96 34.37 -33.68
N SER A 176 -2.85 33.71 -34.02
CA SER A 176 -1.92 33.07 -33.08
C SER A 176 -2.53 31.93 -32.24
N ILE A 177 -3.53 31.22 -32.76
CA ILE A 177 -4.13 30.04 -32.14
C ILE A 177 -3.55 28.78 -32.81
N TYR A 178 -2.73 28.03 -32.09
CA TYR A 178 -1.99 26.89 -32.66
C TYR A 178 -2.46 25.53 -32.10
N TYR A 179 -2.91 25.50 -30.84
CA TYR A 179 -3.33 24.27 -30.17
C TYR A 179 -4.82 24.28 -29.80
N ILE A 180 -5.41 23.10 -29.60
CA ILE A 180 -6.81 22.95 -29.18
C ILE A 180 -7.04 23.64 -27.81
N GLY A 181 -6.07 23.61 -26.91
CA GLY A 181 -6.14 24.30 -25.63
C GLY A 181 -6.28 25.82 -25.74
N ASP A 182 -5.69 26.43 -26.75
CA ASP A 182 -5.76 27.88 -26.98
C ASP A 182 -7.15 28.30 -27.49
N LEU A 183 -7.78 27.44 -28.29
CA LEU A 183 -9.12 27.67 -28.84
C LEU A 183 -10.19 27.69 -27.75
N ILE A 184 -10.09 26.81 -26.75
CA ILE A 184 -11.07 26.70 -25.65
C ILE A 184 -11.04 27.93 -24.73
N GLN A 185 -9.92 28.65 -24.69
CA GLN A 185 -9.80 29.88 -23.89
C GLN A 185 -10.42 31.10 -24.59
N LYS A 186 -10.77 30.99 -25.88
CA LYS A 186 -11.39 32.05 -26.66
C LYS A 186 -12.91 31.95 -26.61
N THR A 187 -13.56 33.09 -26.40
CA THR A 187 -15.01 33.17 -26.44
C THR A 187 -15.49 33.40 -27.87
N GLU A 188 -16.73 33.03 -28.18
CA GLU A 188 -17.30 33.13 -29.55
C GLU A 188 -17.21 34.57 -30.12
N VAL A 189 -17.29 35.58 -29.27
CA VAL A 189 -17.21 37.01 -29.65
C VAL A 189 -15.80 37.40 -30.10
N GLU A 190 -14.76 36.72 -29.61
CA GLU A 190 -13.36 36.98 -29.99
C GLU A 190 -12.94 36.21 -31.25
N LEU A 191 -13.76 35.28 -31.74
CA LEU A 191 -13.51 34.42 -32.91
C LEU A 191 -14.27 34.86 -34.18
N LEU A 192 -14.98 35.98 -34.11
CA LEU A 192 -15.95 36.47 -35.11
C LEU A 192 -15.43 37.67 -35.91
#